data_AF-A0AAJ2YDE0-F1
#
_entry.id   AF-A0AAJ2YDE0-F1
#
_cell.length_a   1.000
_cell.length_b   1.000
_cell.length_c   1.000
_cell.angle_alpha   90.00
_cell.angle_beta   90.00
_cell.angle_gamma   90.00
#
_symmetry.space_group_name_H-M   'P 1'
#
loop_
_entity.id
_entity.type
_entity.pdbx_description
1 polymer ?
#
loop_
_entity_poly.entity_id
_entity_poly.type
_entity_poly.pdbx_seq_one_letter_code
_entity_poly.pdbx_strand_id
1 'polypeptide(L)'
;MSRNAKINTLLLLLVAALAVIPLAFGLGDHKEEPFAGADGEAETAITEIDPDYEPWFSPLYEPPSGEIESALFAVQAALGAGVLAYYFGLRRGRRQGEARARERERAGVQTPEGAREQAAGLRAPDGTHERGGDAGARDDAEVRSGADGGRG
;
A
#
# COMPACT_ATOMS: atom_id res chain seq x y z
N MET A 1 -20.28 -4.82 15.05
CA MET A 1 -18.91 -4.51 14.55
C MET A 1 -18.00 -5.70 14.77
N SER A 2 -17.24 -6.10 13.73
CA SER A 2 -16.21 -7.14 13.86
C SER A 2 -15.15 -6.72 14.89
N ARG A 3 -14.52 -7.68 15.57
CA ARG A 3 -13.51 -7.40 16.60
C ARG A 3 -12.42 -6.45 16.08
N ASN A 4 -12.02 -6.62 14.82
CA ASN A 4 -11.02 -5.80 14.15
C ASN A 4 -11.53 -4.38 13.86
N ALA A 5 -12.79 -4.22 13.43
CA ALA A 5 -13.37 -2.89 13.25
C ALA A 5 -13.45 -2.13 14.57
N LYS A 6 -13.78 -2.81 15.68
CA LYS A 6 -13.75 -2.21 17.03
C LYS A 6 -12.34 -1.79 17.43
N ILE A 7 -11.34 -2.63 17.19
CA ILE A 7 -9.94 -2.32 17.48
C ILE A 7 -9.45 -1.14 16.65
N ASN A 8 -9.69 -1.12 15.33
CA ASN A 8 -9.29 0.00 14.48
C ASN A 8 -9.99 1.31 14.87
N THR A 9 -11.27 1.23 15.22
CA THR A 9 -12.02 2.40 15.71
C THR A 9 -11.43 2.90 17.04
N LEU A 10 -11.10 1.99 17.96
CA LEU A 10 -10.43 2.34 19.22
C LEU A 10 -9.06 2.97 18.98
N LEU A 11 -8.26 2.42 18.06
CA LEU A 11 -6.95 2.98 17.70
C LEU A 11 -7.07 4.38 17.10
N LEU A 12 -8.05 4.60 16.22
CA LEU A 12 -8.33 5.94 15.66
C LEU A 12 -8.76 6.93 16.76
N LEU A 13 -9.64 6.50 17.67
CA LEU A 13 -10.05 7.33 18.80
C LEU A 13 -8.88 7.63 19.75
N LEU A 14 -7.96 6.67 19.96
CA LEU A 14 -6.76 6.88 20.76
C LEU A 14 -5.83 7.92 20.13
N VAL A 15 -5.58 7.82 18.82
CA VAL A 15 -4.76 8.81 18.09
C VAL A 15 -5.40 10.19 18.13
N ALA A 16 -6.72 10.27 17.91
CA ALA A 16 -7.46 11.52 18.01
C ALA A 16 -7.41 12.10 19.43
N ALA A 17 -7.54 11.26 20.46
CA ALA A 17 -7.42 11.66 21.85
C ALA A 17 -6.01 12.20 22.17
N LEU A 18 -4.95 11.53 21.69
CA LEU A 18 -3.58 12.00 21.85
C LEU A 18 -3.32 13.37 21.19
N ALA A 19 -3.99 13.67 20.07
CA ALA A 19 -3.90 14.97 19.43
C ALA A 19 -4.75 16.05 20.12
N VAL A 20 -5.98 15.71 20.53
CA VAL A 20 -6.97 16.67 21.04
C VAL A 20 -6.81 16.97 22.53
N ILE A 21 -6.43 15.99 23.36
CA ILE A 21 -6.30 16.18 24.81
C ILE A 21 -5.30 17.30 25.16
N PRO A 22 -4.08 17.37 24.60
CA PRO A 22 -3.16 18.46 24.90
C PRO A 22 -3.71 19.83 24.54
N LEU A 23 -4.43 19.94 23.42
CA LEU A 23 -5.06 21.17 22.93
C LEU A 23 -6.27 21.59 23.78
N ALA A 24 -7.15 20.66 24.13
CA ALA A 24 -8.40 20.94 24.84
C ALA A 24 -8.19 21.33 26.31
N PHE A 25 -7.11 20.84 26.92
CA PHE A 25 -6.77 21.11 28.31
C PHE A 25 -5.63 22.12 28.48
N GLY A 26 -5.17 22.74 27.37
CA GLY A 26 -4.13 23.77 27.44
C GLY A 26 -2.83 23.28 28.06
N LEU A 27 -2.47 21.99 27.88
CA LEU A 27 -1.26 21.41 28.50
C LEU A 27 0.04 22.08 28.01
N GLY A 28 -0.06 22.98 27.02
CA GLY A 28 1.02 23.82 26.51
C GLY A 28 0.91 25.31 26.84
N ASP A 29 -0.19 25.80 27.43
CA ASP A 29 -0.50 27.25 27.58
C ASP A 29 0.43 27.98 28.57
N HIS A 30 1.30 27.26 29.27
CA HIS A 30 2.30 27.80 30.20
C HIS A 30 3.73 27.64 29.68
N LYS A 31 3.89 27.23 28.41
CA LYS A 31 5.18 27.11 27.74
C LYS A 31 5.16 28.18 26.65
N GLU A 32 6.13 29.09 26.70
CA GLU A 32 6.43 29.97 25.57
C GLU A 32 6.52 29.11 24.31
N GLU A 33 5.82 29.54 23.25
CA GLU A 33 5.56 28.83 21.99
C GLU A 33 6.51 27.65 21.72
N PRO A 34 6.18 26.42 22.18
CA PRO A 34 7.12 25.30 22.13
C PRO A 34 7.37 24.78 20.71
N PHE A 35 6.73 25.40 19.71
CA PHE A 35 6.85 25.11 18.29
C PHE A 35 7.09 26.39 17.49
N ALA A 36 8.02 27.23 17.96
CA ALA A 36 8.55 28.30 17.12
C ALA A 36 9.07 27.70 15.80
N GLY A 37 8.74 28.35 14.69
CA GLY A 37 9.25 27.96 13.38
C GLY A 37 10.78 28.05 13.35
N ALA A 38 11.40 27.29 12.46
CA ALA A 38 12.86 27.34 12.28
C ALA A 38 13.38 28.75 11.94
N ASP A 39 12.51 29.60 11.38
CA ASP A 39 12.84 30.99 11.04
C ASP A 39 12.94 31.89 12.28
N GLY A 40 12.05 31.76 13.27
CA GLY A 40 12.12 32.53 14.52
C GLY A 40 13.35 32.19 15.38
N GLU A 41 13.78 30.93 15.36
CA GLU A 41 15.05 30.51 15.96
C GLU A 41 16.27 31.09 15.21
N ALA A 42 16.19 31.17 13.88
CA ALA A 42 17.25 31.76 13.07
C ALA A 42 17.36 33.28 13.28
N GLU A 43 16.24 34.00 13.35
CA GLU A 43 16.20 35.43 13.65
C GLU A 43 16.83 35.74 15.02
N THR A 44 16.47 34.95 16.03
CA THR A 44 17.04 35.08 17.39
C THR A 44 18.55 34.89 17.36
N ALA A 45 19.03 33.82 16.71
CA ALA A 45 20.45 33.53 16.61
C ALA A 45 21.23 34.61 15.82
N ILE A 46 20.66 35.14 14.74
CA ILE A 46 21.29 36.20 13.94
C ILE A 46 21.44 37.48 14.78
N THR A 47 20.39 37.86 15.52
CA THR A 47 20.39 39.06 16.36
C THR A 47 21.39 38.96 17.52
N GLU A 48 21.65 37.75 18.04
CA GLU A 48 22.68 37.51 19.05
C GLU A 48 24.11 37.60 18.50
N ILE A 49 24.32 37.18 17.25
CA ILE A 49 25.65 37.17 16.61
C ILE A 49 26.02 38.56 16.09
N ASP A 50 25.07 39.28 15.47
CA ASP A 50 25.26 40.60 14.91
C ASP A 50 24.03 41.47 15.17
N PRO A 51 24.05 42.32 16.22
CA PRO A 51 22.89 43.13 16.61
C PRO A 51 22.60 44.27 15.63
N ASP A 52 23.53 44.60 14.73
CA ASP A 52 23.35 45.64 13.70
C ASP A 52 22.92 45.02 12.34
N TYR A 53 22.59 43.73 12.30
CA TYR A 53 22.21 43.03 11.08
C TYR A 53 20.88 43.55 10.50
N GLU A 54 20.90 43.92 9.21
CA GLU A 54 19.72 44.36 8.47
C GLU A 54 19.26 43.24 7.51
N PRO A 55 17.96 42.82 7.54
CA PRO A 55 17.45 41.78 6.67
C PRO A 55 17.64 42.14 5.18
N TRP A 56 18.32 41.27 4.43
CA TRP A 56 18.55 41.45 2.99
C TRP A 56 17.34 41.06 2.13
N PHE A 57 16.29 40.52 2.73
CA PHE A 57 15.04 40.13 2.09
C PHE A 57 13.86 40.44 3.01
N SER A 58 12.81 41.01 2.43
CA SER A 58 11.52 41.23 3.09
C SER A 58 10.46 40.30 2.47
N PRO A 59 9.65 39.59 3.27
CA PRO A 59 8.56 38.77 2.74
C PRO A 59 7.65 39.61 1.84
N LEU A 60 7.30 39.07 0.67
CA LEU A 60 6.30 39.71 -0.22
C LEU A 60 4.89 39.67 0.39
N TYR A 61 4.67 38.78 1.36
CA TYR A 61 3.44 38.60 2.09
C TYR A 61 3.77 38.18 3.52
N GLU A 62 3.33 38.98 4.48
CA GLU A 62 3.37 38.69 5.90
C GLU A 62 1.96 38.25 6.34
N PRO A 63 1.76 37.03 6.88
CA PRO A 63 0.48 36.66 7.46
C PRO A 63 0.13 37.60 8.61
N PRO A 64 -1.15 37.99 8.80
CA PRO A 64 -1.55 38.91 9.86
C PRO A 64 -1.38 38.35 11.29
N SER A 65 -0.97 37.09 11.45
CA SER A 65 -0.67 36.43 12.73
C SER A 65 0.26 35.22 12.50
N GLY A 66 1.23 35.01 13.40
CA GLY A 66 2.11 33.83 13.42
C GLY A 66 1.34 32.50 13.62
N GLU A 67 0.12 32.55 14.17
CA GLU A 67 -0.76 31.37 14.25
C GLU A 67 -1.18 30.89 12.87
N ILE A 68 -1.38 31.81 11.93
CA ILE A 68 -1.78 31.49 10.55
C ILE A 68 -0.62 30.85 9.80
N GLU A 69 0.61 31.33 10.03
CA GLU A 69 1.82 30.72 9.48
C GLU A 69 1.98 29.27 9.97
N SER A 70 1.87 29.06 11.29
CA SER A 70 1.93 27.74 11.91
C SER A 70 0.82 26.82 11.40
N ALA A 71 -0.40 27.34 11.19
CA ALA A 71 -1.51 26.58 10.62
C ALA A 71 -1.25 26.15 9.17
N LEU A 72 -0.68 27.02 8.35
CA LEU A 72 -0.30 26.69 6.97
C LEU A 72 0.79 25.60 6.95
N PHE A 73 1.77 25.68 7.84
CA PHE A 73 2.79 24.63 7.99
C PHE A 73 2.18 23.29 8.46
N ALA A 74 1.26 23.31 9.42
CA ALA A 74 0.57 22.12 9.91
C ALA A 74 -0.23 21.43 8.79
N VAL A 75 -0.90 22.20 7.92
CA VAL A 75 -1.60 21.66 6.75
C VAL A 75 -0.62 21.03 5.76
N GLN A 76 0.51 21.67 5.49
CA GLN A 76 1.55 21.11 4.62
C GLN A 76 2.10 19.78 5.19
N ALA A 77 2.38 19.74 6.49
CA ALA A 77 2.84 18.55 7.18
C ALA A 77 1.78 17.42 7.12
N ALA A 78 0.51 17.74 7.34
CA ALA A 78 -0.59 16.78 7.26
C ALA A 78 -0.76 16.19 5.86
N LEU A 79 -0.66 17.02 4.81
CA LEU A 79 -0.70 16.56 3.42
C LEU A 79 0.50 15.67 3.09
N GLY A 80 1.71 16.06 3.49
CA GLY A 80 2.92 15.25 3.32
C GLY A 80 2.81 13.89 4.00
N ALA A 81 2.39 13.88 5.28
CA ALA A 81 2.16 12.65 6.03
C ALA A 81 1.08 11.77 5.38
N GLY A 82 0.00 12.36 4.85
CA GLY A 82 -1.05 11.66 4.14
C GLY A 82 -0.56 10.95 2.88
N VAL A 83 0.25 11.61 2.06
CA VAL A 83 0.87 11.02 0.86
C VAL A 83 1.78 9.85 1.24
N LEU A 84 2.64 10.02 2.25
CA LEU A 84 3.52 8.95 2.74
C LEU A 84 2.70 7.75 3.25
N ALA A 85 1.69 8.00 4.09
CA ALA A 85 0.82 6.96 4.62
C ALA A 85 0.10 6.18 3.51
N TYR A 86 -0.42 6.88 2.50
CA TYR A 86 -1.05 6.24 1.34
C TYR A 86 -0.07 5.35 0.57
N TYR A 87 1.14 5.84 0.29
CA TYR A 87 2.17 5.07 -0.42
C TYR A 87 2.54 3.78 0.33
N PHE A 88 2.85 3.89 1.63
CA PHE A 88 3.17 2.73 2.46
C PHE A 88 1.97 1.77 2.60
N GLY A 89 0.76 2.32 2.73
CA GLY A 89 -0.48 1.56 2.78
C GLY A 89 -0.71 0.74 1.52
N LEU A 90 -0.59 1.35 0.34
CA LEU A 90 -0.77 0.68 -0.95
C LEU A 90 0.28 -0.42 -1.16
N ARG A 91 1.56 -0.12 -0.86
CA ARG A 91 2.66 -1.08 -1.02
C ARG A 91 2.51 -2.29 -0.08
N ARG A 92 2.07 -2.05 1.16
CA ARG A 92 1.79 -3.11 2.14
C ARG A 92 0.56 -3.93 1.75
N GLY A 93 -0.49 -3.27 1.26
CA GLY A 93 -1.73 -3.92 0.80
C GLY A 93 -1.47 -4.89 -0.35
N ARG A 94 -0.65 -4.50 -1.34
CA ARG A 94 -0.28 -5.36 -2.48
C ARG A 94 0.44 -6.64 -2.02
N ARG A 95 1.46 -6.50 -1.17
CA ARG A 95 2.20 -7.66 -0.62
C ARG A 95 1.32 -8.62 0.17
N GLN A 96 0.38 -8.09 0.97
CA GLN A 96 -0.56 -8.91 1.72
C GLN A 96 -1.61 -9.58 0.82
N GLY A 97 -2.05 -8.89 -0.25
CA GLY A 97 -2.94 -9.46 -1.25
C GLY A 97 -2.31 -10.64 -1.99
N GLU A 98 -1.05 -10.49 -2.41
CA GLU A 98 -0.28 -11.54 -3.08
C GLU A 98 -0.03 -12.75 -2.15
N ALA A 99 0.29 -12.50 -0.86
CA ALA A 99 0.45 -13.57 0.12
C ALA A 99 -0.86 -14.34 0.36
N ARG A 100 -1.99 -13.62 0.50
CA ARG A 100 -3.32 -14.22 0.69
C ARG A 100 -3.79 -14.98 -0.56
N ALA A 101 -3.46 -14.51 -1.76
CA ALA A 101 -3.76 -15.21 -3.00
C ALA A 101 -2.99 -16.54 -3.08
N ARG A 102 -1.69 -16.52 -2.79
CA ARG A 102 -0.86 -17.74 -2.73
C ARG A 102 -1.32 -18.72 -1.66
N GLU A 103 -1.78 -18.24 -0.51
CA GLU A 103 -2.35 -19.09 0.55
C GLU A 103 -3.68 -19.71 0.12
N ARG A 104 -4.54 -18.98 -0.60
CA ARG A 104 -5.80 -19.53 -1.14
C ARG A 104 -5.57 -20.60 -2.20
N GLU A 105 -4.58 -20.39 -3.07
CA GLU A 105 -4.14 -21.39 -4.05
C GLU A 105 -3.56 -22.63 -3.36
N ARG A 106 -2.71 -22.46 -2.34
CA ARG A 106 -2.14 -23.57 -1.55
C ARG A 106 -3.19 -24.31 -0.71
N ALA A 107 -4.24 -23.62 -0.25
CA ALA A 107 -5.34 -24.21 0.50
C ALA A 107 -6.32 -25.01 -0.37
N GLY A 108 -6.10 -25.09 -1.69
CA GLY A 108 -6.86 -25.98 -2.58
C GLY A 108 -8.35 -25.65 -2.68
N VAL A 109 -8.75 -24.39 -2.47
CA VAL A 109 -10.15 -23.98 -2.63
C VAL A 109 -10.48 -23.96 -4.12
N GLN A 110 -10.94 -25.09 -4.63
CA GLN A 110 -11.55 -25.19 -5.94
C GLN A 110 -12.75 -24.24 -5.96
N THR A 111 -12.70 -23.23 -6.83
CA THR A 111 -13.86 -22.42 -7.18
C THR A 111 -15.01 -23.37 -7.53
N PRO A 112 -16.26 -23.14 -7.07
CA PRO A 112 -17.40 -24.03 -7.37
C PRO A 112 -17.66 -24.25 -8.88
N GLU A 113 -17.00 -23.47 -9.74
CA GLU A 113 -16.97 -23.61 -11.18
C GLU A 113 -16.25 -24.89 -11.66
N GLY A 114 -15.09 -25.22 -11.07
CA GLY A 114 -14.33 -26.42 -11.44
C GLY A 114 -14.99 -27.74 -11.00
N ALA A 115 -15.80 -27.69 -9.93
CA ALA A 115 -16.58 -28.84 -9.46
C ALA A 115 -17.74 -29.17 -10.42
N ARG A 116 -18.31 -28.16 -11.11
CA ARG A 116 -19.34 -28.38 -12.14
C ARG A 116 -18.75 -28.98 -13.41
N GLU A 117 -17.55 -28.57 -13.78
CA GLU A 117 -16.85 -29.07 -14.96
C GLU A 117 -16.35 -30.52 -14.77
N GLN A 118 -15.84 -30.86 -13.58
CA GLN A 118 -15.45 -32.24 -13.25
C GLN A 118 -16.66 -33.18 -13.09
N ALA A 119 -17.79 -32.70 -12.57
CA ALA A 119 -19.04 -33.46 -12.52
C ALA A 119 -19.69 -33.66 -13.91
N ALA A 120 -19.49 -32.70 -14.82
CA ALA A 120 -19.92 -32.80 -16.21
C ALA A 120 -19.02 -33.75 -17.03
N GLY A 121 -17.71 -33.78 -16.77
CA GLY A 121 -16.76 -34.67 -17.45
C GLY A 121 -16.87 -36.15 -17.05
N LEU A 122 -17.49 -36.46 -15.91
CA LEU A 122 -17.72 -37.85 -15.47
C LEU A 122 -19.02 -38.45 -16.03
N ARG A 123 -19.80 -37.70 -16.83
CA ARG A 123 -21.06 -38.17 -17.42
C ARG A 123 -20.96 -38.20 -18.95
N ALA A 124 -20.78 -39.41 -19.48
CA ALA A 124 -20.71 -39.83 -20.90
C ALA A 124 -19.30 -39.75 -21.55
N PRO A 125 -18.87 -40.83 -22.21
CA PRO A 125 -19.54 -41.30 -23.43
C PRO A 125 -20.31 -42.61 -23.25
N ASP A 126 -21.59 -42.54 -23.57
CA ASP A 126 -22.36 -43.67 -24.10
C ASP A 126 -21.89 -43.87 -25.57
N GLY A 127 -21.54 -45.10 -25.91
CA GLY A 127 -20.85 -45.42 -27.15
C GLY A 127 -20.57 -46.91 -27.20
N THR A 128 -21.57 -47.67 -27.63
CA THR A 128 -21.50 -49.08 -27.99
C THR A 128 -20.35 -49.35 -28.94
N HIS A 129 -19.28 -50.01 -28.47
CA HIS A 129 -18.30 -50.65 -29.34
C HIS A 129 -18.73 -52.10 -29.58
N GLU A 130 -19.32 -52.32 -30.75
CA GLU A 130 -19.49 -53.64 -31.32
C GLU A 130 -18.14 -54.32 -31.52
N ARG A 131 -18.15 -55.62 -31.23
CA ARG A 131 -17.04 -56.55 -31.37
C ARG A 131 -16.97 -56.99 -32.84
N GLY A 132 -15.90 -56.64 -33.54
CA GLY A 132 -15.55 -57.19 -34.85
C GLY A 132 -14.04 -57.22 -34.99
N GLY A 133 -13.45 -58.42 -34.95
CA GLY A 133 -12.03 -58.60 -35.24
C GLY A 133 -11.80 -58.72 -36.74
N ASP A 134 -10.63 -58.30 -37.21
CA ASP A 134 -9.84 -59.09 -38.17
C ASP A 134 -8.37 -58.64 -38.14
N ALA A 135 -7.53 -59.60 -38.46
CA ALA A 135 -6.10 -59.60 -38.56
C ALA A 135 -5.55 -58.78 -39.75
N GLY A 136 -4.24 -58.56 -39.76
CA GLY A 136 -3.47 -58.16 -40.95
C GLY A 136 -2.40 -57.13 -40.62
N ALA A 137 -1.14 -57.56 -40.51
CA ALA A 137 -0.09 -57.27 -41.49
C ALA A 137 0.51 -55.86 -41.31
N ARG A 138 1.70 -55.75 -40.69
CA ARG A 138 3.03 -55.71 -41.35
C ARG A 138 3.21 -54.49 -42.27
N ASP A 139 4.16 -53.64 -41.89
CA ASP A 139 5.26 -53.08 -42.71
C ASP A 139 5.89 -51.95 -41.89
N ASP A 140 7.13 -52.13 -41.41
CA ASP A 140 8.38 -51.69 -42.07
C ASP A 140 8.45 -50.16 -42.14
N ALA A 141 9.22 -49.53 -41.24
CA ALA A 141 10.65 -49.25 -41.40
C ALA A 141 10.90 -47.86 -42.00
N GLU A 142 11.95 -47.19 -41.48
CA GLU A 142 12.63 -46.03 -42.07
C GLU A 142 11.89 -44.68 -41.99
N VAL A 143 12.47 -43.55 -41.58
CA VAL A 143 13.76 -42.97 -41.97
C VAL A 143 14.23 -41.98 -40.89
N ARG A 144 15.54 -42.07 -40.55
CA ARG A 144 16.32 -41.01 -39.87
C ARG A 144 16.58 -39.85 -40.83
N SER A 145 16.39 -38.61 -40.38
CA SER A 145 17.15 -37.40 -40.79
C SER A 145 16.68 -36.26 -39.88
N GLY A 146 17.49 -35.45 -39.21
CA GLY A 146 18.89 -35.06 -39.39
C GLY A 146 18.97 -33.55 -39.15
N ALA A 147 19.89 -33.12 -38.26
CA ALA A 147 20.44 -31.76 -38.12
C ALA A 147 19.42 -30.64 -37.76
N ASP A 148 19.72 -29.44 -37.26
CA ASP A 148 20.90 -28.61 -36.96
C ASP A 148 20.31 -27.46 -36.07
N GLY A 149 20.92 -26.93 -35.00
CA GLY A 149 22.03 -25.98 -35.06
C GLY A 149 21.60 -24.54 -34.67
N GLY A 150 22.41 -23.86 -33.83
CA GLY A 150 22.42 -22.38 -33.62
C GLY A 150 21.52 -21.85 -32.50
N ARG A 151 22.00 -21.42 -31.32
CA ARG A 151 22.89 -20.28 -30.96
C ARG A 151 22.48 -18.94 -31.57
N GLY A 152 22.07 -18.03 -30.67
CA GLY A 152 21.94 -16.59 -30.82
C GLY A 152 21.61 -16.02 -29.45
#